data_AF-X5YUK0-F1
#
_entry.id   AF-X5YUK0-F1
#
_cell.length_a   1.000
_cell.length_b   1.000
_cell.length_c   1.000
_cell.angle_alpha   90.00
_cell.angle_beta   90.00
_cell.angle_gamma   90.00
#
_symmetry.space_group_name_H-M   'P 1'
#
loop_
_entity.id
_entity.type
_entity.pdbx_description
1 polymer ?
#
loop_
_entity_poly.entity_id
_entity_poly.type
_entity_poly.pdbx_seq_one_letter_code
_entity_poly.pdbx_strand_id
1 'polypeptide(L)' 'MKIEADQCRAALTLIRRTMEEHCPPGVLPSEEMVNGLYGPELIHEAEAIAAGIVATIDQLQLPVMKPPSPSIK' A
#
# COMPACT_ATOMS: atom_id res chain seq x y z
N MET A 1 10.02 26.03 -4.13
CA MET A 1 10.34 25.04 -5.18
C MET A 1 9.01 24.58 -5.74
N LYS A 2 8.77 24.75 -7.05
CA LYS A 2 7.55 24.23 -7.69
C LYS A 2 7.85 22.79 -8.10
N ILE A 3 7.09 21.84 -7.59
CA ILE A 3 7.21 20.45 -8.03
C ILE A 3 6.25 20.31 -9.21
N GLU A 4 6.78 19.93 -10.37
CA GLU A 4 5.97 19.73 -11.56
C GLU A 4 5.06 18.51 -11.37
N ALA A 5 3.82 18.59 -11.83
CA ALA A 5 2.83 17.54 -11.62
C ALA A 5 3.29 16.18 -12.18
N ASP A 6 4.04 16.18 -13.28
CA ASP A 6 4.63 14.98 -13.87
C ASP A 6 5.70 14.35 -12.99
N GLN A 7 6.50 15.16 -12.30
CA GLN A 7 7.48 14.67 -11.34
C GLN A 7 6.79 14.04 -10.11
N CYS A 8 5.69 14.64 -9.64
CA CYS A 8 4.87 14.03 -8.59
C CYS A 8 4.28 12.69 -9.04
N ARG A 9 3.74 12.63 -10.26
CA ARG A 9 3.17 11.42 -10.85
C ARG A 9 4.22 10.31 -10.93
N ALA A 10 5.39 10.61 -11.46
CA ALA A 10 6.52 9.68 -11.54
C ALA A 10 6.95 9.17 -10.15
N ALA A 11 6.97 10.06 -9.15
CA ALA A 11 7.30 9.67 -7.77
C ALA A 11 6.26 8.72 -7.17
N LEU A 12 4.96 8.99 -7.35
CA LEU A 12 3.89 8.12 -6.87
C LEU A 12 3.93 6.75 -7.57
N THR A 13 4.13 6.72 -8.90
CA THR A 13 4.29 5.46 -9.65
C THR A 13 5.47 4.64 -9.13
N LEU A 14 6.60 5.27 -8.79
CA LEU A 14 7.74 4.57 -8.21
C LEU A 14 7.36 3.91 -6.87
N ILE A 15 6.71 4.65 -5.98
CA ILE A 15 6.31 4.12 -4.66
C ILE A 15 5.29 2.99 -4.81
N ARG A 16 4.28 3.15 -5.67
CA ARG A 16 3.30 2.11 -5.96
C ARG A 16 3.97 0.82 -6.39
N ARG A 17 4.87 0.87 -7.38
CA ARG A 17 5.59 -0.32 -7.88
C ARG A 17 6.37 -1.02 -6.77
N THR A 18 7.06 -0.24 -5.94
CA THR A 18 7.77 -0.78 -4.77
C THR A 18 6.81 -1.50 -3.81
N MET A 19 5.62 -0.94 -3.55
CA MET A 19 4.62 -1.59 -2.72
C MET A 19 4.04 -2.85 -3.37
N GLU A 20 3.73 -2.81 -4.66
CA GLU A 20 3.22 -3.97 -5.41
C GLU A 20 4.24 -5.13 -5.45
N GLU A 21 5.55 -4.83 -5.43
CA GLU A 21 6.61 -5.83 -5.42
C GLU A 21 6.90 -6.42 -4.03
N HIS A 22 6.79 -5.61 -2.96
CA HIS A 22 7.30 -5.99 -1.65
C HIS A 22 6.24 -6.13 -0.55
N CYS A 23 5.08 -5.51 -0.70
CA CYS A 23 4.03 -5.53 0.32
C CYS A 23 3.09 -6.73 0.12
N PRO A 24 2.39 -7.18 1.18
CA PRO A 24 1.43 -8.27 1.07
C PRO A 24 0.35 -7.97 0.01
N PRO A 25 -0.16 -9.00 -0.69
CA PRO A 25 -1.20 -8.81 -1.68
C PRO A 25 -2.48 -8.23 -1.04
N GLY A 26 -3.14 -7.32 -1.75
CA GLY A 26 -4.42 -6.73 -1.34
C GLY A 26 -4.32 -5.52 -0.42
N VAL A 27 -3.12 -5.07 -0.02
CA VAL A 27 -2.95 -3.86 0.80
C VAL A 27 -3.10 -2.56 0.01
N LEU A 28 -2.91 -2.60 -1.31
CA LEU A 28 -2.99 -1.42 -2.19
C LEU A 28 -3.94 -1.73 -3.37
N PRO A 29 -5.02 -0.96 -3.57
CA PRO A 29 -5.85 -1.06 -4.77
C PRO A 29 -5.08 -0.60 -6.02
N SER A 30 -5.44 -1.08 -7.21
CA SER A 30 -4.80 -0.65 -8.47
C SER A 30 -5.02 0.84 -8.76
N GLU A 31 -4.13 1.47 -9.51
CA GLU A 31 -4.28 2.90 -9.90
C GLU A 31 -5.60 3.13 -10.64
N GLU A 32 -5.99 2.21 -11.53
CA GLU A 32 -7.27 2.25 -12.24
C GLU A 32 -8.47 2.23 -11.28
N MET A 33 -8.39 1.44 -10.20
CA MET A 33 -9.43 1.38 -9.18
C MET A 33 -9.50 2.68 -8.38
N VAL A 34 -8.35 3.23 -7.97
CA VAL A 34 -8.28 4.52 -7.27
C VAL A 34 -8.87 5.64 -8.13
N ASN A 35 -8.49 5.69 -9.41
CA ASN A 35 -9.00 6.65 -10.37
C ASN A 35 -10.51 6.50 -10.57
N GLY A 36 -11.03 5.27 -10.62
CA GLY A 36 -12.46 5.00 -10.77
C GLY A 36 -13.29 5.39 -9.54
N LEU A 37 -12.72 5.32 -8.33
CA LEU A 37 -13.41 5.63 -7.08
C LEU A 37 -13.33 7.11 -6.69
N TYR A 38 -12.16 7.73 -6.88
CA TYR A 38 -11.84 9.05 -6.33
C TYR A 38 -11.45 10.07 -7.41
N GLY A 39 -11.06 9.63 -8.60
CA GLY A 39 -10.62 10.48 -9.71
C GLY A 39 -9.10 10.61 -9.83
N PRO A 40 -8.59 11.17 -10.95
CA PRO A 40 -7.18 11.06 -11.36
C PRO A 40 -6.24 12.09 -10.71
N GLU A 41 -6.68 12.76 -9.66
CA GLU A 41 -5.85 13.74 -8.95
C GLU A 41 -4.76 13.04 -8.13
N LEU A 42 -3.57 13.66 -8.08
CA LEU A 42 -2.39 13.09 -7.41
C LEU A 42 -2.64 12.77 -5.93
N ILE A 43 -3.53 13.53 -5.28
CA ILE A 43 -3.84 13.35 -3.87
C ILE A 43 -4.53 12.01 -3.59
N HIS A 44 -5.41 11.53 -4.48
CA HIS A 44 -6.13 10.26 -4.28
C HIS A 44 -5.20 9.05 -4.37
N GLU A 45 -4.26 9.08 -5.32
CA GLU A 45 -3.22 8.06 -5.41
C GLU A 45 -2.29 8.10 -4.18
N ALA A 46 -1.91 9.30 -3.72
CA ALA A 46 -1.11 9.45 -2.51
C ALA A 46 -1.82 8.94 -1.25
N GLU A 47 -3.13 9.19 -1.12
CA GLU A 47 -3.96 8.67 -0.02
C GLU A 47 -4.06 7.14 -0.05
N ALA A 48 -4.24 6.54 -1.24
CA ALA A 48 -4.27 5.10 -1.40
C ALA A 48 -2.93 4.46 -0.99
N ILE A 49 -1.80 5.05 -1.42
CA ILE A 49 -0.45 4.63 -1.01
C ILE A 49 -0.28 4.74 0.51
N ALA A 50 -0.68 5.86 1.12
CA ALA A 50 -0.58 6.04 2.56
C ALA A 50 -1.39 4.99 3.34
N ALA A 51 -2.62 4.73 2.92
CA ALA A 51 -3.46 3.68 3.51
C ALA A 51 -2.83 2.29 3.35
N GLY A 52 -2.26 1.98 2.19
CA GLY A 52 -1.61 0.69 1.94
C GLY A 52 -0.34 0.46 2.77
N ILE A 53 0.43 1.52 3.04
CA ILE A 53 1.59 1.46 3.95
C ILE A 53 1.12 1.12 5.37
N VAL A 54 0.09 1.80 5.87
CA VAL A 54 -0.48 1.52 7.20
C VAL A 54 -0.99 0.09 7.28
N ALA A 55 -1.76 -0.36 6.28
CA ALA A 55 -2.27 -1.73 6.23
C ALA A 55 -1.14 -2.78 6.19
N THR A 56 -0.04 -2.48 5.50
CA THR A 56 1.15 -3.34 5.48
C THR A 56 1.78 -3.43 6.87
N ILE A 57 1.96 -2.30 7.55
CA ILE A 57 2.55 -2.26 8.90
C ILE A 57 1.66 -3.00 9.89
N ASP A 58 0.34 -2.79 9.83
CA ASP A 58 -0.61 -3.50 10.70
C ASP A 58 -0.49 -5.02 10.54
N GLN A 59 -0.37 -5.52 9.30
CA GLN A 59 -0.16 -6.95 9.06
C GLN A 59 1.17 -7.46 9.62
N LEU A 60 2.23 -6.67 9.57
CA LEU A 60 3.54 -7.04 10.16
C LEU A 60 3.50 -7.05 11.69
N GLN A 61 2.62 -6.27 12.31
CA GLN A 61 2.43 -6.21 13.75
C GLN A 61 1.48 -7.30 14.28
N LEU A 62 0.76 -8.02 13.40
CA LEU A 62 -0.07 -9.14 13.83
C LEU A 62 0.81 -10.18 14.52
N PRO A 63 0.47 -10.62 15.74
CA PRO A 63 1.22 -11.68 16.39
C PRO A 63 1.15 -12.92 15.50
N VAL A 64 2.31 -13.39 15.03
CA VAL A 64 2.44 -14.75 14.49
C VAL A 64 1.83 -15.65 15.54
N MET A 65 0.67 -16.23 15.23
CA MET A 65 -0.02 -17.14 16.12
C MET A 65 0.99 -18.23 16.49
N LYS A 66 1.49 -18.17 17.73
CA LYS A 66 2.45 -19.15 18.23
C LYS A 66 1.75 -20.50 18.09
N PRO A 67 2.30 -21.47 17.33
CA PRO A 67 1.60 -22.73 17.10
C PRO A 67 1.20 -23.33 18.45
N PRO A 68 -0.05 -23.86 18.56
CA PRO A 68 -0.50 -24.44 19.81
C PRO A 68 0.52 -25.47 20.26
N SER A 69 0.95 -25.37 21.51
CA SER A 69 1.94 -26.30 22.07
C SER A 69 1.47 -27.72 21.79
N PRO A 70 2.34 -28.62 21.30
CA PRO A 70 1.94 -29.99 21.02
C PRO A 70 1.42 -30.60 22.32
N SER A 71 0.11 -30.90 22.34
CA SER A 71 -0.52 -31.62 23.44
C SER A 71 0.10 -33.01 23.49
N ILE A 72 1.08 -33.19 24.37
CA ILE A 72 1.60 -34.51 24.74
C ILE A 72 0.51 -35.15 25.62
N LYS A 73 -0.11 -36.21 25.11
CA LYS A 73 -0.91 -37.18 25.87
C LYS A 73 -0.27 -38.54 25.74
#